data_AF-A0A1I1CN85-F1
#
_entry.id   AF-A0A1I1CN85-F1
#
_cell.length_a   1.000
_cell.length_b   1.000
_cell.length_c   1.000
_cell.angle_alpha   90.00
_cell.angle_beta   90.00
_cell.angle_gamma   90.00
#
_symmetry.space_group_name_H-M   'P 1'
#
loop_
_entity.id
_entity.type
_entity.pdbx_description
1 polymer ?
#
loop_
_entity_poly.entity_id
_entity_poly.type
_entity_poly.pdbx_seq_one_letter_code
_entity_poly.pdbx_strand_id
1 'polypeptide(L)' 'MDNKSRGLSTSDKRILRTLLGRYAARYHLAGPQKDDLIERTFQALASNPEIFFEIPVEKAAAETMHRIYAGR' A
#
# COMPACT_ATOMS: atom_id res chain seq x y z
N MET A 1 6.72 -28.96 -7.63
CA MET A 1 7.21 -27.58 -7.73
C MET A 1 6.09 -26.69 -7.25
N ASP A 2 6.03 -26.45 -5.94
CA ASP A 2 4.98 -25.66 -5.32
C ASP A 2 5.21 -24.19 -5.61
N ASN A 3 4.61 -23.71 -6.70
CA ASN A 3 4.49 -22.29 -7.02
C ASN A 3 3.51 -21.65 -6.04
N LYS A 4 3.90 -21.55 -4.76
CA LYS A 4 3.19 -20.79 -3.75
C LYS A 4 3.31 -19.33 -4.19
N SER A 5 2.23 -18.76 -4.71
CA SER A 5 2.04 -17.33 -4.87
C SER A 5 2.64 -16.63 -3.64
N ARG A 6 3.78 -15.95 -3.80
CA ARG A 6 4.50 -15.32 -2.68
C ARG A 6 3.73 -14.05 -2.28
N GLY A 7 2.57 -14.24 -1.69
CA GLY A 7 1.83 -13.18 -1.03
C GLY A 7 2.64 -12.66 0.17
N LEU A 8 2.39 -11.40 0.52
CA LEU A 8 3.02 -10.76 1.67
C LEU A 8 2.79 -11.57 2.96
N SER A 9 3.85 -11.78 3.74
CA SER A 9 3.76 -12.36 5.09
C SER A 9 2.95 -11.46 6.01
N THR A 10 2.46 -11.99 7.14
CA THR A 10 1.80 -11.20 8.19
C THR A 10 2.68 -10.04 8.67
N SER A 11 3.99 -10.26 8.77
CA SER A 11 4.96 -9.22 9.14
C SER A 11 5.05 -8.14 8.06
N ASP A 12 5.15 -8.53 6.79
CA ASP A 12 5.22 -7.59 5.67
C ASP A 12 3.96 -6.73 5.58
N LYS A 13 2.78 -7.35 5.79
CA LYS A 13 1.51 -6.63 5.82
C LYS A 13 1.46 -5.59 6.94
N ARG A 14 1.98 -5.92 8.12
CA ARG A 14 2.05 -4.98 9.26
C ARG A 14 2.99 -3.81 8.93
N ILE A 15 4.18 -4.10 8.42
CA ILE A 15 5.17 -3.08 8.02
C ILE A 15 4.58 -2.17 6.95
N LEU A 16 3.94 -2.74 5.93
CA LEU A 16 3.32 -1.99 4.84
C LEU A 16 2.23 -1.06 5.38
N ARG A 17 1.33 -1.53 6.26
CA ARG A 17 0.31 -0.66 6.88
C ARG A 17 0.92 0.51 7.64
N THR A 18 1.98 0.27 8.41
CA THR A 18 2.69 1.35 9.12
C THR A 18 3.30 2.36 8.14
N LEU A 19 3.91 1.89 7.05
CA LEU A 19 4.46 2.74 5.99
C LEU A 19 3.37 3.61 5.36
N LEU A 20 2.24 3.00 4.96
CA LEU A 20 1.12 3.70 4.35
C LEU A 20 0.54 4.78 5.27
N GLY A 21 0.48 4.54 6.59
CA GLY A 21 0.07 5.55 7.55
C GLY A 21 0.93 6.82 7.53
N ARG A 22 2.24 6.70 7.28
CA ARG A 22 3.16 7.84 7.15
C ARG A 22 2.95 8.58 5.83
N TYR A 23 2.69 7.88 4.74
CA TYR A 23 2.41 8.49 3.44
C TYR A 23 1.04 9.19 3.41
N ALA A 24 0.03 8.61 4.05
CA ALA A 24 -1.31 9.18 4.13
C ALA A 24 -1.33 10.56 4.82
N ALA A 25 -0.39 10.82 5.73
CA ALA A 25 -0.24 12.12 6.39
C ALA A 25 -0.02 13.28 5.41
N ARG A 26 0.47 13.02 4.19
CA ARG A 26 0.71 14.05 3.16
C ARG A 26 -0.57 14.59 2.52
N TYR A 27 -1.69 13.87 2.64
CA TYR A 27 -2.95 14.23 2.00
C TYR A 27 -3.86 15.08 2.89
N HIS A 28 -3.41 15.44 4.10
CA HIS A 28 -4.16 16.23 5.07
C HIS A 28 -5.59 15.70 5.36
N LEU A 29 -5.80 14.39 5.18
CA LEU A 29 -7.06 13.70 5.48
C LEU A 29 -7.15 13.36 6.97
N ALA A 30 -8.35 13.43 7.53
CA ALA A 30 -8.64 13.09 8.91
C ALA A 30 -9.61 11.90 9.03
N GLY A 31 -9.45 11.14 10.11
CA GLY A 31 -10.37 10.08 10.51
C GLY A 31 -10.68 9.07 9.38
N PRO A 32 -11.97 8.77 9.11
CA PRO A 32 -12.36 7.72 8.17
C PRO A 32 -11.81 7.87 6.76
N GLN A 33 -11.60 9.10 6.27
CA GLN A 33 -11.09 9.32 4.91
C GLN A 33 -9.63 8.91 4.78
N LYS A 34 -8.84 9.15 5.83
CA LYS A 34 -7.43 8.72 5.87
C LYS A 34 -7.34 7.19 5.94
N ASP A 35 -8.17 6.59 6.77
CA ASP A 35 -8.17 5.14 6.97
C ASP A 35 -8.64 4.40 5.71
N ASP A 36 -9.64 4.94 5.01
CA ASP A 36 -10.09 4.45 3.69
C ASP A 36 -8.96 4.51 2.65
N LEU A 37 -8.24 5.64 2.55
CA LEU A 37 -7.11 5.76 1.63
C LEU A 37 -6.01 4.74 1.93
N ILE A 38 -5.69 4.54 3.22
CA ILE A 38 -4.70 3.55 3.66
C ILE A 38 -5.16 2.14 3.27
N GLU A 39 -6.40 1.78 3.56
CA GLU A 39 -6.91 0.43 3.32
C GLU A 39 -7.00 0.11 1.82
N ARG A 40 -7.52 1.05 1.00
CA ARG A 40 -7.57 0.88 -0.46
C ARG A 40 -6.18 0.76 -1.07
N THR A 41 -5.22 1.56 -0.58
CA THR A 41 -3.82 1.45 -1.03
C THR A 41 -3.21 0.12 -0.63
N PHE A 42 -3.46 -0.32 0.60
CA PHE A 42 -2.99 -1.61 1.10
C PHE A 42 -3.51 -2.77 0.25
N GLN A 43 -4.81 -2.78 -0.04
CA GLN A 43 -5.43 -3.82 -0.87
C GLN A 43 -4.84 -3.83 -2.28
N ALA A 44 -4.68 -2.67 -2.92
CA ALA A 44 -4.09 -2.57 -4.25
C ALA A 44 -2.67 -3.16 -4.32
N LEU A 45 -1.83 -2.85 -3.33
CA LEU A 45 -0.46 -3.36 -3.24
C LEU A 45 -0.41 -4.84 -2.85
N ALA A 46 -1.30 -5.29 -1.96
CA ALA A 46 -1.38 -6.70 -1.57
C ALA A 46 -1.90 -7.61 -2.70
N SER A 47 -2.73 -7.07 -3.60
CA SER A 47 -3.21 -7.75 -4.80
C SER A 47 -2.18 -7.82 -5.92
N ASN A 48 -1.15 -6.97 -5.89
CA ASN A 48 -0.05 -7.00 -6.85
C ASN A 48 1.30 -6.85 -6.13
N PRO A 49 1.76 -7.88 -5.40
CA PRO A 49 3.02 -7.82 -4.65
C PRO A 49 4.25 -7.76 -5.57
N GLU A 50 4.09 -8.04 -6.86
CA GLU A 50 5.17 -8.11 -7.85
C GLU A 50 5.83 -6.75 -8.07
N ILE A 51 5.06 -5.66 -7.88
CA ILE A 51 5.51 -4.28 -7.97
C ILE A 51 6.70 -3.97 -7.05
N PHE A 52 6.81 -4.68 -5.92
CA PHE A 52 7.90 -4.48 -4.96
C PHE A 52 9.24 -5.06 -5.44
N PHE A 53 9.24 -5.92 -6.46
CA PHE A 53 10.44 -6.39 -7.13
C PHE A 53 10.84 -5.51 -8.31
N GLU A 54 9.91 -4.73 -8.85
CA GLU A 54 10.15 -3.82 -9.97
C GLU A 54 10.64 -2.46 -9.52
N ILE A 55 10.08 -1.94 -8.42
CA ILE A 55 10.40 -0.60 -7.90
C ILE A 55 10.53 -0.59 -6.38
N PRO A 56 11.26 0.41 -5.81
CA PRO A 56 11.37 0.56 -4.37
C PRO A 56 10.01 0.63 -3.67
N VAL A 57 9.91 0.03 -2.49
CA VAL A 57 8.66 -0.07 -1.71
C VAL A 57 8.04 1.30 -1.44
N GLU A 58 8.88 2.29 -1.13
CA GLU A 58 8.50 3.68 -0.92
C GLU A 58 7.83 4.29 -2.16
N LYS A 59 8.39 4.01 -3.33
CA LYS A 59 7.88 4.50 -4.61
C LYS A 59 6.55 3.82 -4.94
N ALA A 60 6.47 2.50 -4.81
CA ALA A 60 5.24 1.75 -5.01
C ALA A 60 4.10 2.24 -4.09
N ALA A 61 4.40 2.47 -2.82
CA ALA A 61 3.47 3.00 -1.84
C ALA A 61 2.99 4.42 -2.18
N ALA A 62 3.92 5.32 -2.49
CA ALA A 62 3.61 6.71 -2.81
C ALA A 62 2.76 6.84 -4.08
N GLU A 63 3.17 6.18 -5.17
CA GLU A 63 2.49 6.25 -6.46
C GLU A 63 1.11 5.62 -6.42
N THR A 64 0.98 4.45 -5.78
CA THR A 64 -0.33 3.77 -5.67
C THR A 64 -1.30 4.59 -4.83
N MET A 65 -0.85 5.14 -3.70
CA MET A 65 -1.68 5.99 -2.86
C MET A 65 -2.11 7.26 -3.59
N HIS A 66 -1.19 7.89 -4.32
CA HIS A 66 -1.49 9.10 -5.07
C HIS A 66 -2.51 8.84 -6.17
N ARG A 67 -2.36 7.73 -6.91
CA ARG A 67 -3.33 7.32 -7.93
C ARG A 67 -4.74 7.12 -7.36
N ILE A 68 -4.85 6.47 -6.19
CA ILE A 68 -6.15 6.24 -5.54
C ILE A 68 -6.76 7.55 -5.03
N TYR A 69 -5.93 8.43 -4.46
CA TYR A 69 -6.38 9.73 -3.99
C TYR A 69 -6.86 10.63 -5.14
N ALA A 70 -6.09 10.72 -6.23
CA ALA A 70 -6.40 11.59 -7.37
C ALA A 70 -7.53 11.05 -8.27
N GLY A 71 -7.79 9.75 -8.24
CA GLY A 71 -8.92 9.11 -8.94
C GLY A 71 -10.22 9.08 -8.15
N ARG A 72 -10.29 9.76 -6.99
CA ARG A 72 -11.50 9.95 -6.18
C ARG A 72 -12.24 11.20 -6.61
#